data_AF-A0A966N671-F1
#
_entry.id   AF-A0A966N671-F1
#
_cell.length_a   1.000
_cell.length_b   1.000
_cell.length_c   1.000
_cell.angle_alpha   90.00
_cell.angle_beta   90.00
_cell.angle_gamma   90.00
#
_symmetry.space_group_name_H-M   'P 1'
#
loop_
_entity.id
_entity.type
_entity.pdbx_description
1 polymer ?
#
loop_
_entity_poly.entity_id
_entity_poly.type
_entity_poly.pdbx_seq_one_letter_code
_entity_poly.pdbx_strand_id
1 'polypeptide(L)'
;MNFEAFWAAWPKSIRKGGKSVCLARWKKGLYDGCADQIVKHVEWMKTTDQWRKDNGAFIPAPLVYLNQQRWDGAEIPETFMKPAVQQV
;
A
#
# COMPACT_ATOMS: atom_id res chain seq x y z
N MET A 1 9.17 -8.56 -2.46
CA MET A 1 8.69 -7.43 -3.31
C MET A 1 9.68 -6.27 -3.22
N ASN A 2 9.50 -5.19 -4.00
CA ASN A 2 10.39 -4.01 -3.99
C ASN A 2 9.57 -2.70 -4.02
N PHE A 3 10.25 -1.54 -3.97
CA PHE A 3 9.60 -0.22 -4.09
C PHE A 3 8.75 -0.07 -5.36
N GLU A 4 9.16 -0.68 -6.47
CA GLU A 4 8.40 -0.57 -7.73
C GLU A 4 7.06 -1.29 -7.63
N ALA A 5 7.02 -2.46 -6.97
CA ALA A 5 5.79 -3.17 -6.67
C ALA A 5 4.86 -2.32 -5.79
N PHE A 6 5.39 -1.67 -4.75
CA PHE A 6 4.64 -0.69 -3.95
C PHE A 6 4.09 0.46 -4.80
N TRP A 7 4.94 1.05 -5.66
CA TRP A 7 4.56 2.17 -6.50
C TRP A 7 3.50 1.78 -7.55
N ALA A 8 3.58 0.57 -8.09
CA ALA A 8 2.63 0.02 -9.03
C ALA A 8 1.28 -0.30 -8.35
N ALA A 9 1.31 -0.91 -7.17
CA ALA A 9 0.13 -1.24 -6.36
C ALA A 9 -0.69 0.00 -5.97
N TRP A 10 0.00 1.14 -5.72
CA TRP A 10 -0.64 2.37 -5.27
C TRP A 10 -1.69 2.89 -6.28
N PRO A 11 -2.93 3.15 -5.86
CA PRO A 11 -4.00 3.59 -6.76
C PRO A 11 -3.71 4.95 -7.39
N LYS A 12 -4.23 5.19 -8.60
CA LYS A 12 -4.15 6.51 -9.24
C LYS A 12 -4.97 7.51 -8.43
N SER A 13 -4.31 8.58 -7.97
CA SER A 13 -4.92 9.65 -7.19
C SER A 13 -4.12 10.94 -7.41
N ILE A 14 -4.78 12.10 -7.25
CA ILE A 14 -4.11 13.41 -7.32
C ILE A 14 -2.95 13.54 -6.33
N ARG A 15 -2.96 12.75 -5.24
CA ARG A 15 -1.93 12.76 -4.20
C ARG A 15 -0.77 11.79 -4.48
N LYS A 16 -0.85 10.97 -5.54
CA LYS A 16 0.23 10.06 -5.95
C LYS A 16 1.32 10.86 -6.69
N GLY A 17 2.21 11.48 -5.93
CA GLY A 17 3.33 12.27 -6.43
C GLY A 17 4.63 12.01 -5.67
N GLY A 18 5.73 12.66 -6.10
CA GLY A 18 7.00 12.62 -5.38
C GLY A 18 7.68 11.24 -5.36
N LYS A 19 7.67 10.51 -6.48
CA LYS A 19 8.27 9.16 -6.59
C LYS A 19 9.71 9.10 -6.07
N SER A 20 10.54 10.09 -6.42
CA SER A 20 11.94 10.18 -5.99
C SER A 20 12.08 10.33 -4.47
N VAL A 21 11.25 11.18 -3.86
CA VAL A 21 11.22 11.39 -2.41
C VAL A 21 10.72 10.15 -1.67
N CYS A 22 9.70 9.48 -2.22
CA CYS A 22 9.21 8.21 -1.68
C CYS A 22 10.30 7.11 -1.74
N LEU A 23 11.03 7.02 -2.87
CA LEU A 23 12.13 6.08 -3.02
C LEU A 23 13.27 6.37 -2.02
N ALA A 24 13.61 7.64 -1.81
CA ALA A 24 14.60 8.02 -0.80
C ALA A 24 14.16 7.62 0.62
N ARG A 25 12.89 7.87 0.97
CA ARG A 25 12.33 7.45 2.25
C ARG A 25 12.30 5.94 2.42
N TRP A 26 11.97 5.20 1.36
CA TRP A 26 11.95 3.75 1.31
C TRP A 26 13.32 3.15 1.60
N LYS A 27 14.35 3.62 0.89
CA LYS A 27 15.74 3.21 1.12
C LYS A 27 16.21 3.54 2.54
N LYS A 28 15.91 4.75 3.03
CA LYS A 28 16.25 5.18 4.39
C LYS A 28 15.57 4.31 5.47
N GLY A 29 14.35 3.84 5.20
CA GLY A 29 13.60 2.98 6.11
C GLY A 29 13.96 1.50 6.03
N LEU A 30 14.83 1.09 5.09
CA LEU A 30 15.15 -0.31 4.81
C LEU A 30 13.90 -1.18 4.55
N TYR A 31 12.89 -0.58 3.91
CA TYR A 31 11.58 -1.22 3.71
C TYR A 31 11.58 -2.34 2.68
N ASP A 32 12.69 -2.61 2.01
CA ASP A 32 12.83 -3.79 1.15
C ASP A 32 12.59 -5.10 1.93
N GLY A 33 12.96 -5.16 3.21
CA GLY A 33 12.74 -6.34 4.06
C GLY A 33 11.28 -6.60 4.43
N CYS A 34 10.43 -5.56 4.45
CA CYS A 34 9.00 -5.67 4.74
C CYS A 34 8.12 -5.25 3.55
N ALA A 35 8.70 -5.21 2.35
CA ALA A 35 8.03 -4.76 1.13
C ALA A 35 6.75 -5.56 0.85
N ASP A 36 6.78 -6.86 1.13
CA ASP A 36 5.62 -7.74 0.93
C ASP A 36 4.44 -7.32 1.81
N GLN A 37 4.68 -7.07 3.10
CA GLN A 37 3.67 -6.61 4.05
C GLN A 37 3.10 -5.25 3.63
N ILE A 38 3.97 -4.34 3.20
CA ILE A 38 3.57 -3.01 2.75
C ILE A 38 2.63 -3.10 1.54
N VAL A 39 3.03 -3.84 0.50
CA VAL A 39 2.22 -4.01 -0.71
C VAL A 39 0.89 -4.69 -0.39
N LYS A 40 0.93 -5.75 0.41
CA LYS A 40 -0.26 -6.46 0.91
C LYS A 40 -1.25 -5.53 1.61
N HIS A 41 -0.75 -4.66 2.48
CA HIS A 41 -1.56 -3.67 3.17
C HIS A 41 -2.16 -2.66 2.19
N VAL A 42 -1.39 -2.16 1.22
CA VAL A 42 -1.89 -1.21 0.20
C VAL A 42 -2.99 -1.85 -0.65
N GLU A 43 -2.79 -3.10 -1.08
CA GLU A 43 -3.80 -3.84 -1.83
C GLU A 43 -5.08 -4.03 -1.01
N TRP A 44 -4.97 -4.37 0.28
CA TRP A 44 -6.12 -4.47 1.17
C TRP A 44 -6.83 -3.12 1.33
N MET A 45 -6.07 -2.04 1.58
CA MET A 45 -6.62 -0.70 1.73
C MET A 45 -7.42 -0.27 0.50
N LYS A 46 -6.99 -0.62 -0.72
CA LYS A 46 -7.77 -0.36 -1.96
C LYS A 46 -9.14 -1.02 -1.97
N THR A 47 -9.35 -2.06 -1.16
CA THR A 47 -10.66 -2.71 -1.01
C THR A 47 -11.56 -2.10 0.05
N THR A 48 -10.99 -1.29 0.95
CA THR A 48 -11.77 -0.63 2.00
C THR A 48 -12.65 0.47 1.42
N ASP A 49 -13.84 0.65 2.01
CA ASP A 49 -14.76 1.72 1.61
C ASP A 49 -14.11 3.10 1.74
N GLN A 50 -13.19 3.28 2.70
CA GLN A 50 -12.48 4.54 2.89
C GLN A 50 -11.69 4.96 1.64
N TRP A 51 -11.02 4.03 0.96
CA TRP A 51 -10.25 4.35 -0.26
C TRP A 51 -11.09 4.31 -1.54
N ARG A 52 -12.24 3.63 -1.53
CA ARG A 52 -13.18 3.63 -2.66
C ARG A 52 -14.11 4.84 -2.66
N LYS A 53 -14.45 5.36 -1.47
CA LYS A 53 -15.38 6.47 -1.30
C LYS A 53 -14.86 7.75 -2.00
N ASP A 54 -15.81 8.49 -2.56
CA ASP A 54 -15.57 9.80 -3.20
C ASP A 54 -14.45 9.75 -4.25
N ASN A 55 -14.41 8.67 -5.07
CA ASN A 55 -13.38 8.42 -6.09
C ASN A 55 -11.94 8.48 -5.55
N GLY A 56 -11.72 7.99 -4.32
CA GLY A 56 -10.41 8.00 -3.70
C GLY A 56 -10.02 9.33 -3.06
N ALA A 57 -10.99 10.16 -2.69
CA ALA A 57 -10.76 11.43 -2.01
C ALA A 57 -10.01 11.30 -0.67
N PHE A 58 -10.00 10.11 -0.06
CA PHE A 58 -9.32 9.84 1.22
C PHE A 58 -8.02 9.04 1.08
N ILE A 59 -7.57 8.76 -0.15
CA ILE A 59 -6.28 8.09 -0.36
C ILE A 59 -5.17 9.07 0.07
N PRO A 60 -4.32 8.69 1.06
CA PRO A 60 -3.23 9.54 1.50
C PRO A 60 -2.14 9.64 0.41
N ALA A 61 -1.23 10.60 0.53
CA ALA A 61 -0.04 10.60 -0.30
C ALA A 61 0.88 9.40 0.06
N PRO A 62 1.55 8.75 -0.91
CA PRO A 62 2.44 7.62 -0.65
C PRO A 62 3.54 7.97 0.38
N LEU A 63 4.07 9.19 0.33
CA LEU A 63 5.07 9.66 1.29
C LEU A 63 4.53 9.73 2.72
N VAL A 64 3.29 10.21 2.90
CA VAL A 64 2.65 10.28 4.23
C VAL A 64 2.42 8.87 4.77
N TYR A 65 1.98 7.95 3.92
CA TYR A 65 1.81 6.55 4.27
C TYR A 65 3.12 5.89 4.72
N LEU A 66 4.23 6.13 3.99
CA LEU A 66 5.57 5.66 4.36
C LEU A 66 6.08 6.28 5.66
N ASN A 67 5.85 7.59 5.86
CA ASN A 67 6.29 8.28 7.07
C ASN A 67 5.57 7.80 8.32
N GLN A 68 4.27 7.51 8.21
CA GLN A 68 3.44 7.04 9.31
C GLN A 68 3.49 5.54 9.51
N GLN A 69 4.22 4.81 8.65
CA GLN A 69 4.36 3.35 8.70
C GLN A 69 3.01 2.67 8.87
N ARG A 70 2.02 3.05 8.06
CA ARG A 70 0.61 2.66 8.28
C ARG A 70 0.32 1.16 8.24
N TRP A 71 1.27 0.35 7.77
CA TRP A 71 1.22 -1.11 7.78
C TRP A 71 1.71 -1.72 9.11
N ASP A 72 2.41 -0.94 9.93
CA ASP A 72 2.98 -1.38 11.21
C ASP A 72 1.86 -1.50 12.24
N GLY A 73 1.67 -2.71 12.77
CA GLY A 73 0.54 -3.06 13.64
C GLY A 73 -0.82 -3.14 12.95
N ALA A 74 -0.88 -3.04 11.62
CA ALA A 74 -2.14 -3.17 10.90
C ALA A 74 -2.56 -4.64 10.74
N GLU A 75 -3.74 -4.98 11.24
CA GLU A 75 -4.34 -6.31 11.04
C GLU A 75 -4.95 -6.40 9.63
N ILE A 76 -4.27 -7.12 8.74
CA ILE A 76 -4.79 -7.43 7.41
C ILE A 76 -5.57 -8.74 7.50
N PRO A 77 -6.88 -8.76 7.20
CA PRO A 77 -7.65 -10.00 7.19
C PRO A 77 -7.04 -11.04 6.24
N GLU A 78 -6.76 -12.25 6.73
CA GLU A 78 -6.19 -13.34 5.91
C GLU A 78 -7.07 -13.69 4.70
N THR A 79 -8.37 -13.43 4.80
CA THR A 79 -9.37 -13.64 3.74
C THR A 79 -9.12 -12.79 2.50
N PHE A 80 -8.39 -11.68 2.60
CA PHE A 80 -8.07 -10.82 1.46
C PHE A 80 -6.97 -11.41 0.54
N MET A 81 -6.14 -12.33 1.04
CA MET A 81 -5.01 -12.89 0.27
C MET A 81 -5.26 -14.23 -0.38
N LYS A 82 -6.38 -14.90 -0.08
CA LYS A 82 -6.70 -16.14 -0.78
C LYS A 82 -7.11 -15.78 -2.22
N PRO A 83 -6.34 -16.18 -3.26
CA PRO A 83 -6.99 -16.36 -4.54
C PRO A 83 -8.13 -17.35 -4.30
N ALA A 84 -9.28 -17.11 -4.90
CA ALA A 84 -10.39 -18.05 -4.88
C ALA A 84 -9.96 -19.35 -5.59
N VAL A 85 -9.19 -20.18 -4.91
CA VAL A 85 -9.17 -21.61 -5.16
C VAL A 85 -10.35 -22.14 -4.37
N GLN A 86 -11.55 -21.98 -4.94
CA GLN A 86 -12.60 -22.91 -4.61
C GLN A 86 -12.22 -24.22 -5.32
N GLN A 87 -11.56 -25.07 -4.53
CA GLN A 87 -11.47 -26.51 -4.75
C GLN A 87 -12.87 -27.08 -4.97
N VAL A 88 -12.96 -27.90 -6.03
CA VAL A 88 -13.90 -29.00 -6.34
C VAL A 88 -15.41 -28.74 -6.39
#